data_AF-A0A532AWV9-F1
#
_entry.id   AF-A0A532AWV9-F1
#
_cell.length_a   1.000
_cell.length_b   1.000
_cell.length_c   1.000
_cell.angle_alpha   90.00
_cell.angle_beta   90.00
_cell.angle_gamma   90.00
#
_symmetry.space_group_name_H-M   'P 1'
#
loop_
_entity.id
_entity.type
_entity.pdbx_description
1 polymer ?
#
loop_
_entity_poly.entity_id
_entity_poly.type
_entity_poly.pdbx_seq_one_letter_code
_entity_poly.pdbx_strand_id
1 'polypeptide(L)' 'AKTDAQKLELYTASRLAIDPDTRAERGYLDLLAGRLGLPNALVDHVEATVTAAKVPAAGSTAKPVTGSR' A
#
# COMPACT_ATOMS: atom_id res chain seq x y z
N ALA A 1 -8.89 5.58 17.23
CA ALA A 1 -9.79 6.08 16.17
C ALA A 1 -11.23 5.80 16.57
N LYS A 2 -12.16 6.71 16.31
CA LYS A 2 -13.56 6.62 16.78
C LYS A 2 -14.53 6.18 15.67
N THR A 3 -14.17 6.42 14.42
CA THR A 3 -14.96 6.02 13.24
C THR A 3 -14.18 5.02 12.40
N ASP A 4 -14.89 4.31 11.52
CA ASP A 4 -14.25 3.36 10.59
C ASP A 4 -13.35 4.06 9.58
N ALA A 5 -13.74 5.26 9.12
CA ALA A 5 -12.87 6.11 8.30
C ALA A 5 -11.56 6.46 9.03
N GLN A 6 -11.62 6.89 10.30
CA GLN A 6 -10.41 7.22 11.05
C GLN A 6 -9.50 6.02 11.32
N LYS A 7 -10.08 4.81 11.47
CA LYS A 7 -9.29 3.57 11.60
C LYS A 7 -8.57 3.28 10.28
N LEU A 8 -9.28 3.36 9.17
CA LEU A 8 -8.73 3.16 7.83
C LEU A 8 -7.63 4.18 7.49
N GLU A 9 -7.87 5.46 7.80
CA GLU A 9 -6.91 6.55 7.63
C GLU A 9 -5.64 6.28 8.43
N LEU A 10 -5.76 5.87 9.69
CA LEU A 10 -4.60 5.58 10.53
C LEU A 10 -3.76 4.43 9.96
N TYR A 11 -4.40 3.35 9.52
CA TYR A 11 -3.69 2.23 8.90
C TYR A 11 -2.99 2.66 7.61
N THR A 12 -3.70 3.37 6.73
CA THR A 12 -3.16 3.85 5.44
C THR A 12 -1.99 4.81 5.66
N ALA A 13 -2.09 5.73 6.62
CA ALA A 13 -1.01 6.65 6.97
C ALA A 13 0.23 5.90 7.49
N SER A 14 0.04 4.93 8.39
CA SER A 14 1.14 4.07 8.87
C SER A 14 1.78 3.29 7.73
N ARG A 15 0.98 2.73 6.81
CA ARG A 15 1.47 1.98 5.66
C ARG A 15 2.23 2.85 4.64
N LEU A 16 1.81 4.10 4.45
CA LEU A 16 2.53 5.05 3.60
C LEU A 16 3.88 5.44 4.21
N ALA A 17 3.93 5.61 5.54
CA ALA A 17 5.13 5.99 6.27
C ALA A 17 6.18 4.88 6.39
N ILE A 18 5.79 3.62 6.26
CA ILE A 18 6.66 2.44 6.41
C ILE A 18 6.84 1.72 5.08
N ASP A 19 8.04 1.21 4.83
CA ASP A 19 8.31 0.20 3.80
C ASP A 19 8.42 -1.17 4.49
N PRO A 20 7.46 -2.08 4.28
CA PRO A 20 7.34 -3.31 5.07
C PRO A 20 8.30 -4.40 4.58
N ASP A 21 9.60 -4.09 4.50
CA ASP A 21 10.64 -4.96 3.95
C ASP A 21 11.06 -6.05 4.94
N THR A 22 10.97 -5.76 6.25
CA THR A 22 11.28 -6.70 7.30
C THR A 22 10.04 -7.42 7.85
N ARG A 23 10.27 -8.58 8.47
CA ARG A 23 9.20 -9.33 9.16
C ARG A 23 8.60 -8.52 10.31
N ALA A 24 9.40 -7.71 10.99
CA ALA A 24 8.94 -6.91 12.12
C ALA A 24 7.96 -5.83 11.68
N GLU A 25 8.24 -5.13 10.57
CA GLU A 25 7.37 -4.09 10.02
C GLU A 25 6.06 -4.67 9.50
N ARG A 26 6.10 -5.80 8.78
CA ARG A 26 4.89 -6.54 8.38
C ARG A 26 4.03 -6.93 9.59
N GLY A 27 4.66 -7.52 10.60
CA GLY A 27 3.96 -7.90 11.83
C GLY A 27 3.36 -6.71 12.59
N TYR A 28 4.01 -5.54 12.56
CA TYR A 28 3.45 -4.31 13.12
C TYR A 28 2.15 -3.91 12.41
N LEU A 29 2.13 -3.94 11.07
CA LEU A 29 0.94 -3.60 10.28
C LEU A 29 -0.19 -4.61 10.53
N ASP A 30 0.10 -5.91 10.61
CA ASP A 30 -0.88 -6.95 10.94
C ASP A 30 -1.51 -6.71 12.32
N LEU A 31 -0.67 -6.42 13.33
CA LEU A 31 -1.12 -6.09 14.68
C LEU A 31 -1.96 -4.81 14.71
N LEU A 32 -1.59 -3.79 13.94
CA LEU A 32 -2.32 -2.53 13.84
C LEU A 32 -3.71 -2.76 13.21
N ALA A 33 -3.79 -3.49 12.10
CA ALA A 33 -5.06 -3.84 11.46
C ALA A 33 -5.99 -4.60 12.41
N GLY A 34 -5.45 -5.59 13.14
CA GLY A 34 -6.18 -6.33 14.15
C GLY A 34 -6.70 -5.44 15.30
N ARG A 35 -5.87 -4.52 15.81
CA ARG A 35 -6.28 -3.58 16.87
C ARG A 35 -7.33 -2.57 16.43
N LEU A 36 -7.31 -2.19 15.15
CA LEU A 36 -8.30 -1.30 14.57
C LEU A 36 -9.59 -2.04 14.20
N GLY A 37 -9.56 -3.37 14.15
CA GLY A 37 -10.69 -4.20 13.73
C GLY A 37 -11.01 -4.02 12.25
N LEU A 38 -10.00 -3.83 11.40
CA LEU A 38 -10.19 -3.69 9.96
C LEU A 38 -10.45 -5.07 9.32
N PRO A 39 -11.45 -5.20 8.42
CA PRO A 39 -11.66 -6.44 7.68
C PRO A 39 -10.49 -6.76 6.76
N ASN A 40 -10.09 -8.03 6.66
CA ASN A 40 -8.96 -8.46 5.82
C ASN A 40 -9.08 -8.00 4.37
N ALA A 41 -10.27 -8.14 3.75
CA ALA A 41 -10.48 -7.71 2.35
C ALA A 41 -10.25 -6.20 2.14
N LEU A 42 -10.53 -5.37 3.17
CA LEU A 42 -10.26 -3.94 3.11
C LEU A 42 -8.76 -3.66 3.24
N VAL A 43 -8.08 -4.38 4.13
CA VAL A 43 -6.61 -4.30 4.29
C VAL A 43 -5.92 -4.68 2.98
N ASP A 44 -6.30 -5.80 2.38
CA ASP A 44 -5.74 -6.28 1.10
C ASP A 44 -5.90 -5.24 -0.01
N HIS A 45 -7.07 -4.59 -0.09
CA HIS A 45 -7.33 -3.54 -1.07
C HIS A 45 -6.45 -2.30 -0.86
N VAL A 46 -6.29 -1.86 0.39
CA VAL A 46 -5.41 -0.73 0.72
C VAL A 46 -3.96 -1.06 0.39
N GLU A 47 -3.48 -2.25 0.76
CA GLU A 47 -2.12 -2.70 0.46
C GLU A 47 -1.83 -2.72 -1.05
N ALA A 48 -2.77 -3.23 -1.84
CA ALA A 48 -2.66 -3.20 -3.30
C ALA A 48 -2.60 -1.75 -3.83
N THR A 49 -3.46 -0.88 -3.31
CA THR A 49 -3.55 0.53 -3.73
C THR A 49 -2.29 1.31 -3.38
N VAL A 50 -1.79 1.17 -2.14
CA VAL A 50 -0.58 1.87 -1.68
C VAL A 50 0.66 1.34 -2.39
N THR A 51 0.75 0.03 -2.61
CA THR A 51 1.85 -0.58 -3.37
C THR A 51 1.87 -0.03 -4.79
N ALA A 52 0.73 0.00 -5.48
CA ALA A 52 0.62 0.59 -6.82
C ALA A 52 1.00 2.07 -6.85
N ALA A 53 0.65 2.83 -5.81
CA ALA A 53 0.99 4.26 -5.70
C ALA A 53 2.48 4.51 -5.41
N LYS A 54 3.17 3.59 -4.71
CA LYS A 54 4.61 3.70 -4.38
C LYS A 54 5.52 3.29 -5.53
N VAL A 55 5.04 2.55 -6.55
CA VAL A 55 5.86 2.23 -7.73
C VAL A 55 6.24 3.55 -8.44
N PRO A 56 7.53 3.89 -8.53
CA PRO A 56 7.95 5.09 -9.25
C PRO A 56 7.54 4.95 -10.72
N ALA A 57 7.05 6.03 -11.33
CA ALA A 57 6.63 6.09 -12.75
C ALA A 57 7.77 5.83 -13.79
N ALA A 58 8.90 5.28 -13.36
CA ALA A 58 10.03 4.91 -14.20
C ALA A 58 9.88 3.46 -14.69
N GLY A 59 8.91 3.25 -15.58
CA GLY A 59 8.71 1.96 -16.26
C GLY A 59 7.99 2.06 -17.61
N SER A 60 7.52 3.25 -18.01
CA SER A 60 6.93 3.48 -19.33
C SER A 60 7.97 4.00 -20.32
N THR A 61 9.06 3.25 -20.52
CA THR A 61 9.92 3.40 -21.70
C THR A 61 9.50 2.37 -22.73
N ALA A 62 8.32 2.62 -23.32
CA ALA A 62 7.94 1.98 -24.57
C ALA A 62 9.03 2.31 -25.61
N LYS A 63 9.80 1.29 -25.99
CA LYS A 63 10.84 1.35 -27.02
C LYS A 63 10.21 1.93 -28.31
N PRO A 64 10.71 3.05 -28.89
CA PRO A 64 10.16 3.55 -30.13
C PRO A 64 10.50 2.54 -31.23
N VAL A 65 9.47 1.91 -31.80
CA VAL A 65 9.59 1.14 -33.04
C VAL A 65 9.78 2.14 -34.18
N THR A 66 11.03 2.52 -34.42
CA THR A 66 11.39 3.26 -35.63
C THR A 66 11.31 2.29 -36.80
N GLY A 67 10.13 2.22 -37.42
CA GLY A 67 9.96 1.65 -38.75
C GLY A 67 10.52 2.63 -39.77
N SER A 68 11.71 2.36 -40.28
CA SER A 68 12.21 2.99 -41.51
C SER A 68 11.37 2.49 -42.69
N ARG A 69 10.61 3.42 -43.29
CA ARG A 69 10.16 3.30 -44.68
C ARG A 69 11.28 3.76 -45.60
#